data_AF-A0A958EYU6-F1
#
_entry.id   AF-A0A958EYU6-F1
#
_cell.length_a   1.000
_cell.length_b   1.000
_cell.length_c   1.000
_cell.angle_alpha   90.00
_cell.angle_beta   90.00
_cell.angle_gamma   90.00
#
_symmetry.space_group_name_H-M   'P 1'
#
loop_
_entity.id
_entity.type
_entity.pdbx_description
1 polymer ?
#
loop_
_entity_poly.entity_id
_entity_poly.type
_entity_poly.pdbx_seq_one_letter_code
_entity_poly.pdbx_strand_id
1 'polypeptide(L)' 'MVGCSLFAQDYAWPTDASKLMTSSFCELRPRRYHAAIDIKTWNRTGYKIFAIDDGYVYRLRKGATGYGNA' A
#
# COMPACT_ATOMS: atom_id res chain seq x y z
N MET A 1 10.92 -33.99 7.68
CA MET A 1 10.62 -32.55 7.84
C MET A 1 9.82 -32.14 6.61
N VAL A 2 8.49 -32.01 6.73
CA VAL A 2 7.64 -31.65 5.59
C VAL A 2 7.69 -30.12 5.48
N GLY A 3 8.41 -29.61 4.48
CA GLY A 3 8.41 -28.19 4.16
C GLY A 3 7.08 -27.82 3.50
N CYS A 4 6.23 -27.11 4.24
CA CYS A 4 5.05 -26.47 3.65
C CYS A 4 5.54 -25.27 2.84
N SER A 5 5.43 -25.33 1.51
CA SER A 5 5.61 -24.15 0.66
C SER A 5 4.37 -23.27 0.84
N LEU A 6 4.51 -22.17 1.57
CA LEU A 6 3.47 -21.15 1.66
C LEU A 6 3.44 -20.40 0.33
N PHE A 7 2.35 -20.57 -0.43
CA PHE A 7 2.05 -19.74 -1.58
C PHE A 7 1.44 -18.42 -1.09
N ALA A 8 2.07 -17.31 -1.43
CA ALA A 8 1.48 -15.99 -1.23
C ALA A 8 0.45 -15.71 -2.33
N GLN A 9 -0.44 -14.74 -2.09
CA GLN A 9 -1.35 -14.24 -3.11
C GLN A 9 -0.55 -13.54 -4.23
N ASP A 10 -0.95 -13.77 -5.48
CA ASP A 10 -0.32 -13.17 -6.66
C ASP A 10 -0.98 -11.83 -6.97
N TYR A 11 -0.57 -10.79 -6.25
CA TYR A 11 -1.09 -9.43 -6.43
C TYR A 11 -0.17 -8.59 -7.32
N ALA A 12 -0.80 -7.78 -8.18
CA ALA A 12 -0.08 -6.77 -8.94
C ALA A 12 0.46 -5.67 -8.02
N TRP A 13 1.59 -5.09 -8.42
CA TRP A 13 2.18 -3.98 -7.67
C TRP A 13 1.46 -2.66 -7.98
N PRO A 14 1.07 -1.85 -6.97
CA PRO A 14 0.05 -0.82 -7.13
C PRO A 14 0.54 0.49 -7.75
N THR A 15 1.82 0.65 -8.10
CA THR A 15 2.34 1.92 -8.66
C THR A 15 3.64 1.74 -9.44
N ASP A 16 3.92 2.64 -10.38
CA ASP A 16 5.20 2.73 -11.09
C ASP A 16 6.27 3.59 -10.36
N ALA A 17 5.98 4.07 -9.15
CA ALA A 17 6.90 4.93 -8.39
C ALA A 17 8.23 4.27 -8.00
N SER A 18 8.15 3.08 -7.39
CA SER A 18 9.29 2.24 -7.02
C SER A 18 8.82 0.88 -6.48
N LYS A 19 9.77 -0.03 -6.27
CA LYS A 19 9.60 -1.27 -5.48
C LYS A 19 10.11 -1.13 -4.04
N LEU A 20 10.43 0.09 -3.61
CA LEU A 20 11.01 0.36 -2.29
C LEU A 20 9.91 0.81 -1.33
N MET A 21 9.95 0.28 -0.11
CA MET A 21 9.03 0.66 0.95
C MET A 21 9.72 1.62 1.93
N THR A 22 8.98 2.63 2.40
CA THR A 22 9.42 3.53 3.48
C THR A 22 8.88 3.12 4.85
N SER A 23 7.78 2.38 4.89
CA SER A 23 7.15 1.89 6.12
C SER A 23 6.42 0.58 5.86
N SER A 24 6.40 -0.32 6.84
CA SER A 24 5.76 -1.63 6.75
C SER A 24 4.42 -1.68 7.48
N PHE A 25 3.65 -2.74 7.19
CA PHE A 25 2.45 -3.07 7.94
C PHE A 25 2.79 -3.43 9.39
N CYS A 26 1.95 -3.02 10.32
CA CYS A 26 2.12 -3.16 11.77
C CYS A 26 3.38 -2.49 12.33
N GLU A 27 3.99 -1.54 11.61
CA GLU A 27 5.05 -0.72 12.18
C GLU A 27 4.54 0.05 13.41
N LEU A 28 5.26 -0.03 14.53
CA LEU A 28 4.88 0.63 15.78
C LEU A 28 5.03 2.15 15.64
N ARG A 29 3.95 2.88 15.90
CA ARG A 29 3.92 4.34 16.00
C ARG A 29 3.46 4.71 17.41
N PRO A 30 3.69 5.96 17.88
CA PRO A 30 3.14 6.40 19.14
C PRO A 30 1.62 6.15 19.18
N ARG A 31 1.20 5.30 20.12
CA ARG A 31 -0.21 4.98 20.43
C ARG A 31 -1.00 4.23 19.33
N ARG A 32 -0.36 3.73 18.26
CA ARG A 32 -1.05 2.93 17.22
C ARG A 32 -0.08 2.09 16.38
N TYR A 33 -0.63 1.14 15.64
CA TYR A 33 0.10 0.43 14.58
C TYR A 33 -0.20 1.03 13.21
N HIS A 34 0.76 0.93 12.30
CA HIS A 34 0.56 1.30 10.90
C HIS A 34 -0.26 0.23 10.18
N ALA A 35 -1.44 0.62 9.65
CA ALA A 35 -2.38 -0.31 9.03
C ALA A 35 -2.15 -0.53 7.51
N ALA A 36 -1.00 -0.08 6.98
CA ALA A 36 -0.71 -0.08 5.55
C ALA A 36 0.79 -0.28 5.27
N ILE A 37 1.14 -0.30 3.99
CA ILE A 37 2.52 -0.16 3.52
C ILE A 37 2.66 1.19 2.81
N ASP A 38 3.84 1.82 2.95
CA ASP A 38 4.15 3.06 2.25
C ASP A 38 5.23 2.81 1.19
N ILE A 39 4.96 3.21 -0.05
CA ILE A 39 5.90 3.06 -1.19
C ILE A 39 6.64 4.38 -1.42
N LYS A 40 7.96 4.31 -1.62
CA LYS A 40 8.81 5.48 -1.85
C LYS A 40 8.46 6.14 -3.18
N THR A 41 8.22 7.46 -3.15
CA THR A 41 7.90 8.30 -4.32
C THR A 41 8.98 9.33 -4.67
N TRP A 42 10.17 9.25 -4.06
CA TRP A 42 11.27 10.18 -4.34
C TRP A 42 10.93 11.67 -4.19
N ASN A 43 9.99 11.98 -3.27
CA ASN A 43 9.49 13.33 -3.05
C ASN A 43 8.85 13.96 -4.31
N ARG A 44 8.29 13.12 -5.19
CA ARG A 44 7.55 13.53 -6.39
C ARG A 44 6.12 12.98 -6.33
N THR A 45 5.21 13.68 -6.99
CA THR A 45 3.80 13.29 -7.15
C THR A 45 3.50 12.96 -8.61
N GLY A 46 2.31 12.41 -8.88
CA GLY A 46 1.85 12.12 -10.25
C GLY A 46 2.20 10.73 -10.79
N TYR A 47 2.72 9.83 -9.95
CA TYR A 47 2.89 8.41 -10.31
C TYR A 47 1.54 7.74 -10.57
N LYS A 48 1.54 6.76 -11.48
CA LYS A 48 0.33 6.00 -11.76
C LYS A 48 0.03 5.08 -10.58
N ILE A 49 -1.25 4.95 -10.29
CA ILE A 49 -1.78 3.99 -9.31
C ILE A 49 -2.59 2.95 -10.07
N PHE A 50 -2.35 1.68 -9.76
CA PHE A 50 -3.00 0.53 -10.38
C PHE A 50 -3.79 -0.24 -9.32
N ALA A 51 -4.87 -0.90 -9.75
CA ALA A 51 -5.51 -1.90 -8.93
C ALA A 51 -4.57 -3.11 -8.76
N ILE A 52 -4.53 -3.70 -7.57
CA ILE A 52 -3.69 -4.87 -7.28
C ILE A 52 -4.31 -6.18 -7.79
N ASP A 53 -5.62 -6.16 -8.06
CA ASP A 53 -6.43 -7.28 -8.53
C ASP A 53 -7.75 -6.75 -9.12
N ASP A 54 -8.52 -7.61 -9.78
CA ASP A 54 -9.85 -7.31 -10.31
C ASP A 54 -10.88 -7.02 -9.21
N GLY A 55 -11.85 -6.15 -9.50
CA GLY A 55 -12.89 -5.79 -8.54
C GLY A 55 -13.77 -4.63 -9.00
N TYR A 56 -14.37 -3.92 -8.05
CA TYR A 56 -15.19 -2.74 -8.31
C TYR A 56 -14.91 -1.62 -7.30
N VAL A 57 -15.14 -0.37 -7.71
CA VAL A 57 -14.96 0.79 -6.84
C VAL A 57 -16.15 0.89 -5.89
N TYR A 58 -15.94 0.55 -4.61
CA TYR A 58 -16.99 0.69 -3.59
C TYR A 58 -17.11 2.12 -3.02
N ARG A 59 -16.01 2.87 -2.99
CA ARG A 59 -15.94 4.19 -2.34
C ARG A 59 -14.88 5.08 -2.99
N LEU A 60 -15.25 6.35 -3.22
CA LEU A 60 -14.33 7.45 -3.54
C LEU A 60 -14.53 8.56 -2.52
N ARG A 61 -13.44 9.03 -1.89
CA ARG A 61 -13.48 10.09 -0.88
C ARG A 61 -12.28 11.01 -1.00
N LYS A 62 -12.54 12.30 -0.80
CA LYS A 62 -11.52 13.35 -0.56
C LYS A 62 -11.87 14.05 0.76
N GLY A 63 -10.87 14.44 1.54
CA GLY A 63 -11.08 15.15 2.80
C GLY A 63 -9.79 15.76 3.34
N ALA A 64 -9.92 16.75 4.22
CA ALA A 64 -8.80 17.49 4.81
C ALA A 64 -8.19 16.81 6.05
N THR A 65 -8.70 15.65 6.46
CA THR A 65 -8.22 14.92 7.64
C THR A 65 -8.08 13.43 7.34
N GLY A 66 -6.89 12.90 7.61
CA GLY A 66 -6.55 11.48 7.40
C GLY A 66 -6.50 11.06 5.94
N TYR A 67 -6.02 9.83 5.68
CA TYR A 67 -5.94 9.06 4.40
C TYR A 67 -6.27 9.83 3.11
N GLY A 68 -5.49 10.88 2.84
CA GLY A 68 -6.01 12.09 2.22
C GLY A 68 -6.15 12.11 0.71
N ASN A 69 -6.45 13.31 0.23
CA ASN A 69 -6.09 13.84 -1.08
C ASN A 69 -6.20 15.38 -1.01
N ALA A 70 -5.61 15.99 0.02
CA ALA A 70 -5.50 17.43 0.28
C ALA A 70 -4.80 17.61 1.62
#